data_AF-A0A946IK82-F1
#
_entry.id   AF-A0A946IK82-F1
#
_cell.length_a   1.000
_cell.length_b   1.000
_cell.length_c   1.000
_cell.angle_alpha   90.00
_cell.angle_beta   90.00
_cell.angle_gamma   90.00
#
_symmetry.space_group_name_H-M   'P 1'
#
loop_
_entity.id
_entity.type
_entity.pdbx_description
1 polymer ?
#
loop_
_entity_poly.entity_id
_entity_poly.type
_entity_poly.pdbx_seq_one_letter_code
_entity_poly.pdbx_strand_id
1 'polypeptide(L)' 'MNRNDKTLIASPYSSYQKWRDEKPVWWSDGDLKGWVLSRYDDVRTVMKDAKTFSSKSMGEMESQTVTLPLLTDDPPRH' A
#
# COMPACT_ATOMS: atom_id res chain seq x y z
N MET A 1 -1.19 -8.42 -8.56
CA MET A 1 -2.58 -8.00 -8.31
C MET A 1 -3.03 -7.10 -9.45
N ASN A 2 -4.20 -7.37 -10.03
CA ASN A 2 -4.85 -6.42 -10.93
C ASN A 2 -5.75 -5.51 -10.07
N ARG A 3 -5.47 -4.20 -10.05
CA ARG A 3 -6.23 -3.24 -9.23
C ARG A 3 -7.67 -3.07 -9.74
N ASN A 4 -7.90 -3.31 -11.03
CA ASN A 4 -9.19 -3.16 -11.71
C ASN A 4 -9.98 -4.48 -11.80
N ASP A 5 -9.57 -5.52 -11.06
CA ASP A 5 -10.31 -6.77 -10.97
C ASP A 5 -11.69 -6.53 -10.32
N LYS A 6 -12.75 -6.66 -11.11
CA LYS A 6 -14.13 -6.43 -10.68
C LYS A 6 -14.55 -7.34 -9.53
N THR A 7 -14.03 -8.56 -9.48
CA THR A 7 -14.35 -9.52 -8.41
C THR A 7 -13.72 -9.09 -7.10
N LEU A 8 -12.46 -8.65 -7.14
CA LEU A 8 -11.75 -8.12 -5.99
C LEU A 8 -12.39 -6.82 -5.48
N ILE A 9 -12.84 -5.94 -6.39
CA ILE A 9 -13.56 -4.71 -6.05
C ILE A 9 -14.91 -5.01 -5.40
N ALA A 10 -15.68 -5.98 -5.92
CA ALA A 10 -17.00 -6.30 -5.42
C ALA A 10 -16.98 -7.09 -4.09
N SER A 11 -16.00 -7.98 -3.90
CA SER A 11 -15.91 -8.83 -2.71
C SER A 11 -14.45 -9.14 -2.34
N PRO A 12 -13.75 -8.22 -1.65
CA PRO A 12 -12.32 -8.36 -1.40
C PRO A 12 -11.99 -9.28 -0.22
N TYR A 13 -12.91 -9.46 0.73
CA TYR A 13 -12.59 -10.01 2.05
C TYR A 13 -12.09 -11.45 2.02
N SER A 14 -12.63 -12.28 1.12
CA SER A 14 -12.18 -13.67 0.94
C SER A 14 -10.75 -13.74 0.40
N SER A 15 -10.40 -12.84 -0.52
CA SER A 15 -9.04 -12.71 -1.05
C SER A 15 -8.07 -12.23 0.03
N TYR A 16 -8.47 -11.24 0.83
CA TYR A 16 -7.66 -10.73 1.93
C TYR A 16 -7.40 -11.78 3.00
N GLN A 17 -8.40 -12.63 3.30
CA GLN A 17 -8.22 -13.76 4.22
C GLN A 17 -7.16 -14.72 3.70
N LYS A 18 -7.29 -15.18 2.45
CA LYS A 18 -6.28 -16.05 1.83
C LYS A 18 -4.88 -15.45 1.86
N TRP A 19 -4.74 -14.14 1.62
CA TRP A 19 -3.43 -13.49 1.67
C TRP A 19 -2.85 -13.50 3.08
N ARG A 20 -3.63 -13.20 4.12
CA ARG A 20 -3.15 -13.25 5.52
C ARG A 20 -2.69 -14.64 5.94
N ASP A 21 -3.42 -15.66 5.48
CA ASP A 21 -3.23 -17.05 5.88
C ASP A 21 -2.06 -17.70 5.12
N GLU A 22 -2.02 -17.53 3.80
CA GLU A 22 -1.12 -18.28 2.91
C GLU A 22 0.11 -17.48 2.44
N LYS A 23 -0.05 -16.17 2.21
CA LYS A 23 1.00 -15.32 1.61
C LYS A 23 0.93 -13.89 2.15
N PRO A 24 1.33 -13.66 3.41
CA PRO A 24 1.06 -12.41 4.10
C PRO A 24 1.78 -11.19 3.53
N VAL A 25 2.97 -11.42 2.97
CA VAL A 25 3.83 -10.44 2.31
C VAL A 25 4.26 -11.00 0.96
N TRP A 26 3.99 -10.28 -0.12
CA TRP A 26 4.34 -10.73 -1.47
C TRP A 26 4.49 -9.57 -2.45
N TRP A 27 5.29 -9.76 -3.48
CA TRP A 27 5.45 -8.80 -4.57
C TRP A 27 4.31 -8.95 -5.59
N SER A 28 3.65 -7.84 -5.94
CA SER A 28 2.59 -7.83 -6.94
C SER A 28 3.11 -7.39 -8.31
N ASP A 29 3.35 -8.35 -9.21
CA ASP A 29 3.79 -8.11 -10.59
C ASP A 29 2.76 -7.43 -11.52
N GLY A 30 1.52 -7.26 -11.07
CA GLY A 30 0.46 -6.57 -11.83
C GLY A 30 0.60 -5.04 -11.77
N ASP A 31 -0.49 -4.32 -12.05
CA ASP A 31 -0.51 -2.85 -12.12
C ASP A 31 0.07 -2.14 -10.90
N LEU A 32 0.02 -2.76 -9.72
CA LEU A 32 0.54 -2.20 -8.48
C LEU A 32 2.08 -2.10 -8.46
N LYS A 33 2.79 -3.06 -9.08
CA LYS A 33 4.27 -3.18 -9.06
C LYS A 33 4.89 -2.83 -7.71
N GLY A 34 4.43 -3.52 -6.67
CA GLY A 34 4.78 -3.17 -5.30
C GLY A 34 4.57 -4.31 -4.32
N TRP A 35 5.12 -4.17 -3.13
CA TRP A 35 4.92 -5.08 -2.02
C TRP A 35 3.51 -4.94 -1.45
N VAL A 36 2.83 -6.07 -1.26
CA VAL A 36 1.53 -6.16 -0.61
C VAL A 36 1.73 -6.80 0.76
N LEU A 37 1.29 -6.11 1.81
CA LEU A 37 1.30 -6.58 3.18
C LEU A 37 -0.15 -6.70 3.65
N SER A 38 -0.52 -7.83 4.25
CA SER A 38 -1.93 -8.14 4.53
C SER A 38 -2.23 -8.43 5.99
N ARG A 39 -1.25 -8.81 6.81
CA ARG A 39 -1.44 -8.99 8.26
C ARG A 39 -1.45 -7.64 8.96
N TYR A 40 -2.26 -7.55 10.01
CA TYR A 40 -2.42 -6.33 10.78
C TYR A 40 -1.08 -5.82 11.34
N ASP A 41 -0.28 -6.71 11.93
CA ASP A 41 0.99 -6.33 12.56
C ASP A 41 2.01 -5.77 11.56
N ASP A 42 2.06 -6.36 10.36
CA ASP A 42 2.92 -5.90 9.27
C ASP A 42 2.53 -4.49 8.82
N VAL A 43 1.23 -4.27 8.56
CA VAL A 43 0.68 -2.97 8.15
C VAL A 43 0.92 -1.93 9.25
N ARG A 44 0.61 -2.27 10.51
CA ARG A 44 0.78 -1.37 11.66
C ARG A 44 2.25 -0.99 11.85
N THR A 45 3.18 -1.92 11.66
CA THR A 45 4.62 -1.66 11.78
C THR A 45 5.07 -0.67 10.73
N VAL A 46 4.73 -0.91 9.45
CA VAL A 46 5.08 -0.02 8.33
C VAL A 46 4.48 1.37 8.52
N MET A 47 3.20 1.47 8.88
CA MET A 47 2.53 2.76 9.06
C MET A 47 3.09 3.59 10.23
N LYS A 48 3.76 2.97 11.21
CA LYS A 48 4.34 3.69 12.37
C LYS A 48 5.82 4.00 12.23
N ASP A 49 6.51 3.43 11.25
CA ASP A 49 7.94 3.66 11.02
C ASP A 49 8.17 4.48 9.75
N ALA A 50 7.77 5.75 9.79
CA ALA A 50 7.98 6.70 8.69
C ALA A 50 9.47 6.94 8.37
N LYS A 51 10.38 6.60 9.30
CA LYS A 51 11.82 6.72 9.08
C LYS A 51 12.32 5.66 8.09
N THR A 52 11.79 4.45 8.19
CA THR A 52 12.12 3.34 7.27
C THR A 52 11.20 3.33 6.05
N PHE A 53 9.93 3.71 6.21
CA PHE A 53 8.89 3.67 5.17
C PHE A 53 8.32 5.07 4.93
N SER A 54 9.01 5.85 4.11
CA SER A 54 8.65 7.23 3.76
C SER A 54 7.35 7.32 2.93
N SER A 55 6.53 8.33 3.21
CA SER A 55 5.32 8.67 2.43
C SER A 55 5.61 9.55 1.21
N LYS A 56 6.83 10.10 1.08
CA LYS A 56 7.21 11.01 -0.02
C LYS A 56 7.15 10.36 -1.39
N SER A 57 7.45 9.07 -1.47
CA SER A 57 7.40 8.32 -2.74
C SER A 57 6.04 8.37 -3.42
N MET A 58 4.95 8.54 -2.65
CA MET A 58 3.60 8.73 -3.17
C MET A 58 3.42 10.10 -3.88
N GLY A 59 4.13 11.13 -3.41
CA GLY A 59 4.14 12.48 -3.98
C GLY A 59 4.96 12.61 -5.27
N GLU A 60 5.86 11.66 -5.52
CA GLU A 60 6.75 11.64 -6.69
C GLU A 60 6.18 10.84 -7.87
N MET A 61 4.99 10.23 -7.72
CA MET A 61 4.33 9.52 -8.82
C MET A 61 3.98 10.50 -9.95
N GLU A 62 4.46 10.21 -11.17
CA GLU A 62 4.36 11.07 -12.37
C GLU A 62 2.94 11.57 -12.69
N SER A 63 1.90 10.91 -12.18
CA SER A 63 0.50 11.29 -12.39
C SER A 63 -0.02 12.40 -11.46
N GLN A 64 0.76 12.84 -10.44
CA GLN A 64 0.29 13.87 -9.50
C GLN A 64 0.56 15.27 -10.04
N THR A 65 -0.50 15.93 -10.53
CA THR A 65 -0.45 17.33 -11.00
C THR A 65 -0.58 18.36 -9.87
N VAL A 66 -0.91 17.91 -8.66
CA VAL A 66 -1.13 18.75 -7.47
C VAL A 66 -0.38 18.14 -6.29
N THR A 67 0.43 18.96 -5.61
CA THR A 67 1.04 18.58 -4.34
C THR A 67 -0.03 18.34 -3.29
N LEU A 68 0.06 17.24 -2.54
CA LEU A 68 -0.85 16.90 -1.44
C LEU A 68 -0.10 16.92 -0.09
N PRO A 69 0.15 18.11 0.50
CA PRO A 69 0.80 18.25 1.80
C PRO A 69 0.06 17.45 2.88
N LEU A 70 0.75 17.09 3.95
CA LEU A 70 0.29 16.16 4.99
C LEU A 70 0.15 14.70 4.52
N LEU A 71 -0.37 14.45 3.32
CA LEU A 71 -0.55 13.09 2.80
C LEU A 71 0.75 12.46 2.28
N THR A 72 1.62 13.28 1.68
CA THR A 72 2.87 12.82 1.04
C THR A 72 4.12 13.30 1.78
N ASP A 73 3.97 13.77 3.02
CA ASP A 73 5.06 14.35 3.80
C ASP A 73 5.52 13.39 4.89
N ASP A 74 6.81 13.44 5.19
CA ASP A 74 7.34 12.83 6.41
C ASP A 74 7.62 13.93 7.45
N PRO A 75 7.69 13.58 8.76
CA PRO A 75 8.19 14.48 9.79
C PRO A 75 9.55 15.11 9.43
N PRO A 76 9.82 16.36 9.85
CA PRO A 76 9.00 17.19 10.73
C PRO A 76 7.92 18.01 10.00
N ARG A 77 7.71 17.79 8.69
CA ARG A 77 6.82 18.63 7.88
C ARG A 77 5.35 18.19 7.92
N HIS A 78 5.11 16.87 8.01
CA HIS A 78 3.79 16.28 8.23
C HIS A 78 3.14 16.78 9.52
#